data_AF-H0JYY6-F1
#
_entry.id   AF-H0JYY6-F1
#
_cell.length_a   1.000
_cell.length_b   1.000
_cell.length_c   1.000
_cell.angle_alpha   90.00
_cell.angle_beta   90.00
_cell.angle_gamma   90.00
#
_symmetry.space_group_name_H-M   'P 1'
#
loop_
_entity.id
_entity.type
_entity.pdbx_description
1 polymer ?
#
loop_
_entity_poly.entity_id
_entity_poly.type
_entity_poly.pdbx_seq_one_letter_code
_entity_poly.pdbx_strand_id
1 'polypeptide(L)'
;MFDPTDRDLFNEQRQRFDWSLLKNGNVYRYDHAFQLDSACTRLADLGYLVHRIDADPWTSVEDMHTAFAETMSFPSYYGRNLDALNDVLSDVAGFDYGSDPASSGTVLAIAGYDTLAEMDRRTAGAVLDIFAVQARLAALYAHPMLCLVESTVTDYPAVGGRPVSFGSVWDVEPDPPAPFQDGDLVENVLQIYADEAGADKYVAELHQVLADTLTVLGRWQILDPALASEHTAAFHAEHRQEPPPPGTRLWEIFIGLRGTGDHTILGDQLVHVLSDAGLHFDQLISRFYPAGTEDRAHALRNYPDLDNPDDR
;
A
#
# COMPACT_ATOMS: atom_id res chain seq x y z
N MET A 1 -7.83 -6.54 -15.73
CA MET A 1 -7.29 -5.71 -16.83
C MET A 1 -7.96 -4.35 -16.81
N PHE A 2 -7.24 -3.28 -17.14
CA PHE A 2 -7.75 -1.90 -17.09
C PHE A 2 -8.81 -1.66 -18.15
N ASP A 3 -9.98 -1.15 -17.77
CA ASP A 3 -11.07 -0.90 -18.71
C ASP A 3 -11.30 0.60 -18.88
N PRO A 4 -10.79 1.23 -19.95
CA PRO A 4 -10.97 2.66 -20.19
C PRO A 4 -12.38 3.02 -20.70
N THR A 5 -13.23 2.03 -21.00
CA THR A 5 -14.59 2.26 -21.53
C THR A 5 -15.60 2.51 -20.42
N ASP A 6 -15.33 2.00 -19.22
CA ASP A 6 -16.04 2.36 -17.99
C ASP A 6 -15.26 3.47 -17.26
N ARG A 7 -15.79 4.69 -17.31
CA ARG A 7 -15.06 5.87 -16.86
C ARG A 7 -14.85 5.92 -15.35
N ASP A 8 -15.79 5.38 -14.57
CA ASP A 8 -15.73 5.43 -13.12
C ASP A 8 -14.82 4.32 -12.58
N LEU A 9 -14.99 3.10 -13.09
CA LEU A 9 -14.06 1.98 -12.85
C LEU A 9 -12.62 2.34 -13.24
N PHE A 10 -12.43 3.00 -14.38
CA PHE A 10 -11.10 3.41 -14.82
C PHE A 10 -10.47 4.44 -13.87
N ASN A 11 -11.24 5.36 -13.30
CA ASN A 11 -10.72 6.36 -12.36
C ASN A 11 -10.21 5.72 -11.06
N GLU A 12 -10.89 4.69 -10.56
CA GLU A 12 -10.45 3.91 -9.40
C GLU A 12 -9.24 3.04 -9.74
N GLN A 13 -9.27 2.36 -10.89
CA GLN A 13 -8.15 1.55 -11.33
C GLN A 13 -6.86 2.36 -11.50
N ARG A 14 -6.98 3.64 -11.91
CA ARG A 14 -5.85 4.57 -12.00
C ARG A 14 -5.25 4.98 -10.65
N GLN A 15 -5.97 4.74 -9.56
CA GLN A 15 -5.50 4.96 -8.20
C GLN A 15 -4.88 3.69 -7.59
N ARG A 16 -4.91 2.56 -8.28
CA ARG A 16 -4.30 1.32 -7.78
C ARG A 16 -2.78 1.39 -7.83
N PHE A 17 -2.15 0.66 -6.90
CA PHE A 17 -0.70 0.55 -6.78
C PHE A 17 -0.05 0.03 -8.06
N ASP A 18 -0.64 -0.98 -8.69
CA ASP A 18 -0.12 -1.58 -9.91
C ASP A 18 -0.18 -0.65 -11.12
N TRP A 19 -1.14 0.28 -11.18
CA TRP A 19 -1.19 1.31 -12.22
C TRP A 19 0.04 2.22 -12.20
N SER A 20 0.50 2.64 -11.02
CA SER A 20 1.67 3.52 -10.90
C SER A 20 2.96 2.81 -11.33
N LEU A 21 3.05 1.50 -11.11
CA LEU A 21 4.14 0.67 -11.61
C LEU A 21 4.00 0.42 -13.13
N LEU A 22 2.89 -0.12 -13.61
CA LEU A 22 2.78 -0.51 -15.03
C LEU A 22 2.92 0.68 -16.01
N LYS A 23 2.50 1.87 -15.60
CA LYS A 23 2.69 3.10 -16.40
C LYS A 23 4.17 3.43 -16.62
N ASN A 24 5.01 3.25 -15.60
CA ASN A 24 6.37 3.78 -15.58
C ASN A 24 7.43 2.78 -16.07
N GLY A 25 7.09 1.50 -16.22
CA GLY A 25 8.06 0.45 -16.53
C GLY A 25 7.64 -0.92 -16.02
N ASN A 26 8.53 -1.89 -16.20
CA ASN A 26 8.33 -3.28 -15.75
C ASN A 26 9.34 -3.72 -14.70
N VAL A 27 10.42 -2.97 -14.52
CA VAL A 27 11.50 -3.29 -13.58
C VAL A 27 11.68 -2.13 -12.62
N TYR A 28 11.65 -2.45 -11.33
CA TYR A 28 11.72 -1.49 -10.25
C TYR A 28 12.74 -1.89 -9.21
N ARG A 29 13.42 -0.89 -8.67
CA ARG A 29 14.36 -1.02 -7.56
C ARG A 29 13.75 -0.44 -6.29
N TYR A 30 14.00 -1.09 -5.16
CA TYR A 30 13.74 -0.61 -3.82
C TYR A 30 15.05 -0.57 -3.02
N ASP A 31 15.18 0.38 -2.10
CA ASP A 31 16.41 0.55 -1.31
C ASP A 31 16.47 -0.41 -0.11
N HIS A 32 15.31 -0.88 0.36
CA HIS A 32 15.19 -1.66 1.58
C HIS A 32 14.21 -2.83 1.43
N ALA A 33 14.50 -3.94 2.12
CA ALA A 33 13.67 -5.14 2.09
C ALA A 33 12.22 -4.87 2.50
N PHE A 34 12.02 -3.98 3.47
CA PHE A 34 10.68 -3.54 3.89
C PHE A 34 9.85 -2.95 2.73
N GLN A 35 10.45 -2.08 1.92
CA GLN A 35 9.77 -1.45 0.78
C GLN A 35 9.40 -2.50 -0.28
N LEU A 36 10.31 -3.45 -0.54
CA LEU A 36 10.06 -4.57 -1.45
C LEU A 36 8.91 -5.46 -0.94
N ASP A 37 8.89 -5.80 0.35
CA ASP A 37 7.86 -6.63 0.97
C ASP A 37 6.49 -5.96 0.99
N SER A 38 6.45 -4.67 1.30
CA SER A 38 5.25 -3.83 1.19
C SER A 38 4.68 -3.85 -0.23
N ALA A 39 5.52 -3.64 -1.24
CA ALA A 39 5.11 -3.67 -2.64
C ALA A 39 4.56 -5.05 -3.05
N CYS A 40 5.22 -6.12 -2.61
CA CYS A 40 4.79 -7.50 -2.87
C CYS A 40 3.43 -7.81 -2.23
N THR A 41 3.21 -7.39 -0.99
CA THR A 41 1.94 -7.60 -0.27
C THR A 41 0.79 -6.92 -0.99
N ARG A 42 0.96 -5.67 -1.41
CA ARG A 42 -0.06 -4.93 -2.18
C ARG A 42 -0.37 -5.57 -3.53
N LEU A 43 0.65 -6.03 -4.25
CA LEU A 43 0.45 -6.71 -5.52
C LEU A 43 -0.29 -8.04 -5.31
N ALA A 44 0.03 -8.78 -4.25
CA ALA A 44 -0.72 -9.99 -3.88
C ALA A 44 -2.19 -9.68 -3.54
N ASP A 45 -2.47 -8.60 -2.80
CA ASP A 45 -3.84 -8.16 -2.49
C ASP A 45 -4.62 -7.75 -3.75
N LEU A 46 -3.93 -7.26 -4.78
CA LEU A 46 -4.49 -6.99 -6.11
C LEU A 46 -4.64 -8.25 -6.99
N GLY A 47 -4.30 -9.43 -6.47
CA GLY A 47 -4.43 -10.72 -7.13
C GLY A 47 -3.28 -11.08 -8.08
N TYR A 48 -2.11 -10.44 -7.96
CA TYR A 48 -0.93 -10.85 -8.71
C TYR A 48 -0.32 -12.12 -8.11
N LEU A 49 0.23 -12.98 -8.98
CA LEU A 49 1.09 -14.08 -8.56
C LEU A 49 2.49 -13.55 -8.26
N VAL A 50 2.89 -13.53 -6.99
CA VAL A 50 4.18 -13.00 -6.56
C VAL A 50 5.17 -14.12 -6.26
N HIS A 51 6.21 -14.22 -7.08
CA HIS A 51 7.38 -15.07 -6.87
C HIS A 51 8.44 -14.32 -6.09
N ARG A 52 8.76 -14.78 -4.88
CA ARG A 52 9.78 -14.17 -4.02
C ARG A 52 11.05 -15.01 -4.02
N ILE A 53 12.20 -14.36 -4.16
CA ILE A 53 13.53 -14.97 -4.13
C ILE A 53 14.42 -14.17 -3.18
N ASP A 54 15.19 -14.87 -2.36
CA ASP A 54 16.26 -14.30 -1.56
C ASP A 54 17.61 -14.60 -2.24
N ALA A 55 18.34 -13.55 -2.60
CA ALA A 55 19.63 -13.65 -3.28
C ALA A 55 20.83 -13.62 -2.33
N ASP A 56 20.65 -13.27 -1.04
CA ASP A 56 21.74 -13.25 -0.05
C ASP A 56 22.53 -14.57 0.04
N PRO A 57 21.90 -15.76 -0.10
CA PRO A 57 22.63 -17.02 -0.05
C PRO A 57 23.45 -17.34 -1.31
N TRP A 58 23.33 -16.57 -2.38
CA TRP A 58 23.98 -16.90 -3.65
C TRP A 58 25.49 -16.73 -3.57
N THR A 59 26.21 -17.75 -3.99
CA THR A 59 27.68 -17.76 -4.07
C THR A 59 28.17 -17.85 -5.51
N SER A 60 27.26 -18.07 -6.46
CA SER A 60 27.54 -18.17 -7.88
C SER A 60 26.32 -17.77 -8.73
N VAL A 61 26.56 -17.48 -10.02
CA VAL A 61 25.48 -17.27 -11.01
C VAL A 61 24.63 -18.53 -11.21
N GLU A 62 25.17 -19.72 -10.94
CA GLU A 62 24.40 -20.97 -11.02
C GLU A 62 23.34 -21.06 -9.90
N ASP A 63 23.62 -20.50 -8.71
CA ASP A 63 22.66 -20.43 -7.61
C ASP A 63 21.44 -19.58 -7.99
N MET A 64 21.67 -18.45 -8.68
CA MET A 64 20.59 -17.63 -9.26
C MET A 64 19.74 -18.44 -10.24
N HIS A 65 20.36 -19.12 -11.20
CA HIS A 65 19.62 -19.94 -12.18
C HIS A 65 18.81 -21.05 -11.50
N THR A 66 19.34 -21.65 -10.44
CA THR A 66 18.65 -22.68 -9.66
C THR A 66 17.45 -22.09 -8.92
N ALA A 67 17.63 -20.97 -8.21
CA ALA A 67 16.55 -20.30 -7.49
C ALA A 67 15.42 -19.85 -8.41
N PHE A 68 15.75 -19.32 -9.60
CA PHE A 68 14.75 -18.93 -10.61
C PHE A 68 13.96 -20.15 -11.09
N ALA A 69 14.67 -21.23 -11.43
CA ALA A 69 14.03 -22.44 -11.93
C ALA A 69 13.09 -23.08 -10.92
N GLU A 70 13.49 -23.13 -9.64
CA GLU A 70 12.66 -23.66 -8.57
C GLU A 70 11.44 -22.77 -8.31
N THR A 71 11.65 -21.46 -8.16
CA THR A 71 10.58 -20.52 -7.78
C THR A 71 9.55 -20.37 -8.89
N MET A 72 9.99 -20.19 -10.14
CA MET A 72 9.12 -19.97 -11.28
C MET A 72 8.72 -21.28 -12.00
N SER A 73 9.04 -22.44 -11.42
CA SER A 73 8.70 -23.76 -11.97
C SER A 73 9.19 -23.97 -13.41
N PHE A 74 10.43 -23.56 -13.71
CA PHE A 74 11.02 -23.77 -15.03
C PHE A 74 11.17 -25.26 -15.34
N PRO A 75 11.08 -25.64 -16.63
CA PRO A 75 11.18 -27.03 -17.04
C PRO A 75 12.57 -27.62 -16.81
N SER A 76 12.64 -28.95 -16.66
CA SER A 76 13.90 -29.67 -16.39
C SER A 76 14.95 -29.56 -17.51
N TYR A 77 14.56 -29.09 -18.70
CA TYR A 77 15.48 -28.82 -19.81
C TYR A 77 16.08 -27.41 -19.79
N TYR A 78 15.78 -26.60 -18.76
CA TYR A 78 16.32 -25.25 -18.61
C TYR A 78 17.86 -25.25 -18.62
N GLY A 79 18.45 -24.59 -19.62
CA GLY A 79 19.88 -24.63 -19.90
C GLY A 79 20.79 -23.79 -18.98
N ARG A 80 20.23 -23.14 -17.94
CA ARG A 80 20.96 -22.35 -16.92
C ARG A 80 21.98 -21.36 -17.49
N ASN A 81 21.56 -20.60 -18.49
CA ASN A 81 22.29 -19.48 -19.07
C ASN A 81 21.31 -18.37 -19.48
N LEU A 82 21.83 -17.21 -19.89
CA LEU A 82 20.98 -16.05 -20.21
C LEU A 82 20.09 -16.24 -21.44
N ASP A 83 20.55 -16.96 -22.47
CA ASP A 83 19.71 -17.26 -23.64
C ASP A 83 18.56 -18.18 -23.24
N ALA A 84 18.86 -19.24 -22.48
CA ALA A 84 17.85 -20.12 -21.93
C ALA A 84 16.89 -19.40 -20.96
N LEU A 85 17.38 -18.42 -20.18
CA LEU A 85 16.55 -17.61 -19.28
C LEU A 85 15.55 -16.77 -20.09
N ASN A 86 16.02 -16.18 -21.19
CA ASN A 86 15.18 -15.42 -22.10
C ASN A 86 14.09 -16.28 -22.74
N ASP A 87 14.42 -17.50 -23.15
CA ASP A 87 13.45 -18.43 -23.72
C ASP A 87 12.38 -18.82 -22.69
N VAL A 88 12.77 -19.26 -21.50
CA VAL A 88 11.79 -19.69 -20.49
C VAL A 88 10.93 -18.54 -19.95
N LEU A 89 11.46 -17.31 -19.89
CA LEU A 89 10.65 -16.14 -19.51
C LEU A 89 9.66 -15.73 -20.63
N SER A 90 9.94 -16.04 -21.89
CA SER A 90 8.95 -15.90 -22.98
C SER A 90 7.78 -16.87 -22.80
N ASP A 91 8.04 -18.10 -22.33
CA ASP A 91 6.99 -19.07 -22.02
C ASP A 91 6.16 -18.62 -20.81
N VAL A 92 6.81 -18.07 -19.77
CA VAL A 92 6.12 -17.44 -18.63
C VAL A 92 5.21 -16.32 -19.09
N ALA A 93 5.68 -15.46 -20.01
CA ALA A 93 4.88 -14.40 -20.60
C ALA A 93 3.63 -14.94 -21.30
N GLY A 94 3.73 -16.12 -21.92
CA GLY A 94 2.64 -16.83 -22.61
C GLY A 94 1.70 -17.65 -21.72
N PHE A 95 1.91 -17.69 -20.40
CA PHE A 95 1.16 -18.52 -19.45
C PHE A 95 1.40 -20.04 -19.52
N ASP A 96 2.53 -20.49 -20.05
CA ASP A 96 2.84 -21.93 -20.11
C ASP A 96 3.21 -22.52 -18.74
N TYR A 97 3.95 -21.75 -17.92
CA TYR A 97 4.32 -22.05 -16.54
C TYR A 97 4.83 -20.78 -15.83
N GLY A 98 5.01 -20.83 -14.50
CA GLY A 98 5.53 -19.69 -13.73
C GLY A 98 4.62 -18.46 -13.69
N SER A 99 3.42 -18.57 -14.26
CA SER A 99 2.35 -17.56 -14.28
C SER A 99 1.00 -18.28 -14.27
N ASP A 100 -0.08 -17.55 -14.02
CA ASP A 100 -1.44 -18.10 -13.98
C ASP A 100 -2.41 -17.16 -14.73
N PRO A 101 -3.11 -17.62 -15.79
CA PRO A 101 -4.13 -16.83 -16.48
C PRO A 101 -5.27 -16.31 -15.59
N ALA A 102 -5.49 -16.93 -14.43
CA ALA A 102 -6.49 -16.49 -13.45
C ALA A 102 -5.99 -15.34 -12.54
N SER A 103 -4.68 -15.09 -12.51
CA SER A 103 -4.08 -14.00 -11.74
C SER A 103 -4.19 -12.65 -12.47
N SER A 104 -4.09 -11.55 -11.73
CA SER A 104 -4.03 -10.19 -12.31
C SER A 104 -2.74 -9.93 -13.10
N GLY A 105 -1.69 -10.73 -12.88
CA GLY A 105 -0.37 -10.61 -13.49
C GLY A 105 0.68 -11.36 -12.68
N THR A 106 1.94 -11.37 -13.16
CA THR A 106 3.06 -12.07 -12.52
C THR A 106 4.11 -11.09 -12.02
N VAL A 107 4.60 -11.31 -10.80
CA VAL A 107 5.66 -10.49 -10.18
C VAL A 107 6.83 -11.39 -9.83
N LEU A 108 8.05 -10.98 -10.20
CA LEU A 108 9.29 -11.56 -9.71
C LEU A 108 9.95 -10.56 -8.75
N ALA A 109 9.96 -10.88 -7.46
CA ALA A 109 10.56 -10.07 -6.41
C ALA A 109 11.85 -10.72 -5.91
N ILE A 110 12.96 -9.98 -5.90
CA ILE A 110 14.28 -10.48 -5.51
C ILE A 110 14.85 -9.58 -4.41
N ALA A 111 14.98 -10.12 -3.20
CA ALA A 111 15.68 -9.49 -2.09
C ALA A 111 17.20 -9.74 -2.21
N GLY A 112 18.03 -8.85 -1.70
CA GLY A 112 19.48 -9.01 -1.67
C GLY A 112 20.13 -8.97 -3.05
N TYR A 113 19.54 -8.26 -4.03
CA TYR A 113 19.96 -8.33 -5.43
C TYR A 113 21.36 -7.75 -5.67
N ASP A 114 21.87 -6.97 -4.71
CA ASP A 114 23.26 -6.53 -4.65
C ASP A 114 24.24 -7.73 -4.69
N THR A 115 23.89 -8.86 -4.10
CA THR A 115 24.71 -10.09 -4.12
C THR A 115 25.04 -10.52 -5.56
N LEU A 116 24.07 -10.52 -6.47
CA LEU A 116 24.33 -10.82 -7.89
C LEU A 116 25.09 -9.68 -8.58
N ALA A 117 24.74 -8.42 -8.27
CA ALA A 117 25.37 -7.26 -8.90
C ALA A 117 26.86 -7.11 -8.54
N GLU A 118 27.24 -7.54 -7.33
CA GLU A 118 28.62 -7.60 -6.87
C GLU A 118 29.40 -8.77 -7.48
N MET A 119 28.76 -9.95 -7.59
CA MET A 119 29.38 -11.12 -8.23
C MET A 119 29.60 -10.91 -9.73
N ASP A 120 28.57 -10.48 -10.45
CA ASP A 120 28.61 -10.21 -11.88
C ASP A 120 27.58 -9.15 -12.28
N ARG A 121 28.02 -7.89 -12.25
CA ARG A 121 27.23 -6.72 -12.65
C ARG A 121 26.65 -6.83 -14.05
N ARG A 122 27.35 -7.48 -15.00
CA ARG A 122 26.86 -7.63 -16.37
C ARG A 122 25.68 -8.59 -16.40
N THR A 123 25.79 -9.72 -15.71
CA THR A 123 24.71 -10.70 -15.59
C THR A 123 23.51 -10.12 -14.86
N ALA A 124 23.72 -9.39 -13.75
CA ALA A 124 22.65 -8.71 -13.02
C ALA A 124 21.86 -7.73 -13.92
N GLY A 125 22.55 -6.92 -14.73
CA GLY A 125 21.90 -6.03 -15.70
C GLY A 125 21.15 -6.79 -16.80
N ALA A 126 21.74 -7.88 -17.31
CA ALA A 126 21.14 -8.68 -18.37
C ALA A 126 19.86 -9.41 -17.93
N VAL A 127 19.80 -9.91 -16.69
CA VAL A 127 18.59 -10.54 -16.13
C VAL A 127 17.42 -9.54 -16.09
N LEU A 128 17.67 -8.32 -15.61
CA LEU A 128 16.65 -7.26 -15.59
C LEU A 128 16.23 -6.86 -17.01
N ASP A 129 17.17 -6.76 -17.95
CA ASP A 129 16.90 -6.46 -19.36
C ASP A 129 16.04 -7.52 -20.03
N ILE A 130 16.39 -8.81 -19.84
CA ILE A 130 15.62 -9.95 -20.34
C ILE A 130 14.21 -9.91 -19.78
N PHE A 131 14.03 -9.72 -18.47
CA PHE A 131 12.71 -9.62 -17.88
C PHE A 131 11.91 -8.47 -18.50
N ALA A 132 12.51 -7.29 -18.66
CA ALA A 132 11.85 -6.13 -19.28
C ALA A 132 11.48 -6.37 -20.76
N VAL A 133 12.26 -7.17 -21.50
CA VAL A 133 11.91 -7.61 -22.85
C VAL A 133 10.68 -8.51 -22.82
N GLN A 134 10.67 -9.53 -21.97
CA GLN A 134 9.57 -10.50 -21.91
C GLN A 134 8.30 -9.91 -21.31
N ALA A 135 8.39 -8.97 -20.38
CA ALA A 135 7.24 -8.24 -19.86
C ALA A 135 6.51 -7.42 -20.94
N ARG A 136 7.25 -6.91 -21.94
CA ARG A 136 6.64 -6.23 -23.10
C ARG A 136 5.95 -7.21 -24.06
N LEU A 137 6.50 -8.42 -24.22
CA LEU A 137 5.83 -9.49 -24.95
C LEU A 137 4.54 -9.90 -24.22
N ALA A 138 4.61 -10.10 -22.90
CA ALA A 138 3.48 -10.47 -22.04
C ALA A 138 2.32 -9.46 -22.15
N ALA A 139 2.62 -8.17 -22.29
CA ALA A 139 1.61 -7.14 -22.49
C ALA A 139 0.74 -7.37 -23.74
N LEU A 140 1.26 -8.03 -24.79
CA LEU A 140 0.48 -8.42 -25.97
C LEU A 140 -0.57 -9.50 -25.67
N TYR A 141 -0.34 -10.30 -24.62
CA TYR A 141 -1.28 -11.29 -24.09
C TYR A 141 -2.18 -10.73 -22.98
N ALA A 142 -2.16 -9.42 -22.75
CA ALA A 142 -2.80 -8.77 -21.61
C ALA A 142 -2.33 -9.36 -20.26
N HIS A 143 -1.07 -9.80 -20.20
CA HIS A 143 -0.40 -10.32 -19.02
C HIS A 143 0.58 -9.26 -18.45
N PRO A 144 0.22 -8.56 -17.37
CA PRO A 144 1.15 -7.66 -16.69
C PRO A 144 2.27 -8.46 -16.01
N MET A 145 3.52 -8.14 -16.32
CA MET A 145 4.70 -8.69 -15.65
C MET A 145 5.53 -7.58 -15.02
N LEU A 146 5.92 -7.76 -13.76
CA LEU A 146 6.75 -6.84 -12.99
C LEU A 146 7.94 -7.57 -12.36
N CYS A 147 9.12 -6.95 -12.39
CA CYS A 147 10.29 -7.39 -11.64
C CYS A 147 10.64 -6.32 -10.62
N LEU A 148 10.72 -6.71 -9.36
CA LEU A 148 11.04 -5.85 -8.23
C LEU A 148 12.33 -6.36 -7.62
N VAL A 149 13.32 -5.49 -7.42
CA VAL A 149 14.58 -5.86 -6.78
C VAL A 149 14.86 -4.94 -5.60
N GLU A 150 15.34 -5.50 -4.51
CA GLU A 150 15.96 -4.74 -3.43
C GLU A 150 17.46 -4.67 -3.67
N SER A 151 17.97 -3.45 -3.84
CA SER A 151 19.35 -3.20 -4.26
C SER A 151 19.76 -1.76 -4.01
N THR A 152 20.97 -1.55 -3.51
CA THR A 152 21.60 -0.23 -3.37
C THR A 152 22.28 0.26 -4.66
N VAL A 153 22.41 -0.60 -5.68
CA VAL A 153 22.96 -0.25 -7.00
C VAL A 153 21.96 0.63 -7.75
N THR A 154 22.36 1.86 -8.04
CA THR A 154 21.51 2.88 -8.70
C THR A 154 21.83 3.09 -10.17
N ASP A 155 22.98 2.59 -10.65
CA ASP A 155 23.53 2.86 -11.97
C ASP A 155 23.35 1.69 -12.96
N TYR A 156 22.30 0.88 -12.79
CA TYR A 156 21.95 -0.14 -13.77
C TYR A 156 21.80 0.47 -15.17
N PRO A 157 22.31 -0.21 -16.23
CA PRO A 157 22.01 0.18 -17.59
C PRO A 157 20.50 0.24 -17.85
N ALA A 158 20.09 0.96 -18.89
CA ALA A 158 18.70 0.95 -19.29
C ALA A 158 18.27 -0.49 -19.69
N VAL A 159 17.23 -0.99 -19.02
CA VAL A 159 16.65 -2.33 -19.21
C VAL A 159 15.41 -2.22 -20.09
N GLY A 160 15.32 -3.02 -21.14
CA GLY A 160 14.28 -2.92 -22.17
C GLY A 160 14.23 -1.53 -22.84
N GLY A 161 15.33 -0.77 -22.79
CA GLY A 161 15.40 0.62 -23.28
C GLY A 161 14.84 1.69 -22.32
N ARG A 162 14.54 1.34 -21.06
CA ARG A 162 14.06 2.28 -20.01
C ARG A 162 14.99 2.24 -18.80
N PRO A 163 15.16 3.33 -18.03
CA PRO A 163 15.93 3.29 -16.80
C PRO A 163 15.25 2.37 -15.77
N VAL A 164 16.04 1.64 -14.98
CA VAL A 164 15.54 0.96 -13.78
C VAL A 164 15.11 2.05 -12.80
N SER A 165 13.81 2.21 -12.62
CA SER A 165 13.25 3.29 -11.81
C SER A 165 13.10 2.83 -10.37
N PHE A 166 13.15 3.79 -9.44
CA PHE A 166 12.71 3.51 -8.08
C PHE A 166 11.22 3.16 -8.08
N GLY A 167 10.86 2.08 -7.38
CA GLY A 167 9.48 1.62 -7.26
C GLY A 167 8.58 2.66 -6.61
N SER A 168 7.30 2.67 -6.97
CA SER A 168 6.32 3.42 -6.18
C SER A 168 6.25 2.78 -4.80
N VAL A 169 6.65 3.50 -3.76
CA VAL A 169 6.43 3.07 -2.38
C VAL A 169 5.22 3.84 -1.90
N TRP A 170 4.10 3.14 -1.78
CA TRP A 170 2.89 3.71 -1.17
C TRP A 170 2.93 3.53 0.37
N ASP A 171 4.00 2.92 0.88
CA ASP A 171 4.45 3.08 2.26
C ASP A 171 5.67 3.96 2.18
N VAL A 172 5.61 5.15 2.75
CA VAL A 172 6.81 5.94 2.92
C VAL A 172 7.74 5.15 3.87
N GLU A 173 9.07 5.32 3.81
CA GLU A 173 9.87 5.17 5.05
C GLU A 173 9.08 5.82 6.19
N PRO A 174 9.04 5.28 7.43
CA PRO A 174 8.10 5.73 8.48
C PRO A 174 7.87 7.22 8.34
N ASP A 175 6.65 7.62 7.93
CA ASP A 175 6.44 8.86 7.15
C ASP A 175 7.33 9.98 7.69
N PRO A 176 7.98 10.79 6.82
CA PRO A 176 8.74 11.93 7.31
C PRO A 176 7.85 12.66 8.31
N PRO A 177 8.34 12.91 9.53
CA PRO A 177 7.48 13.32 10.63
C PRO A 177 6.59 14.47 10.14
N ALA A 178 5.29 14.28 10.30
CA ALA A 178 4.26 15.24 9.97
C ALA A 178 3.78 15.85 11.30
N PRO A 179 4.58 16.73 11.93
CA PRO A 179 4.27 17.24 13.24
C PRO A 179 3.08 18.19 13.15
N PHE A 180 2.17 18.08 14.12
CA PHE A 180 1.18 19.09 14.41
C PHE A 180 1.53 19.81 15.71
N GLN A 181 1.14 21.07 15.81
CA GLN A 181 1.37 21.93 16.97
C GLN A 181 0.03 22.30 17.63
N ASP A 182 0.09 22.85 18.85
CA ASP A 182 -1.14 23.16 19.63
C ASP A 182 -2.07 24.15 18.90
N GLY A 183 -1.51 24.94 17.98
CA GLY A 183 -2.26 25.83 17.09
C GLY A 183 -3.08 25.12 16.03
N ASP A 184 -2.78 23.89 15.66
CA ASP A 184 -3.49 23.13 14.63
C ASP A 184 -4.66 22.32 15.21
N LEU A 185 -5.57 21.86 14.36
CA LEU A 185 -6.61 20.89 14.72
C LEU A 185 -6.44 19.63 13.87
N VAL A 186 -6.39 18.49 14.55
CA VAL A 186 -6.43 17.16 13.92
C VAL A 186 -7.79 16.55 14.19
N GLU A 187 -8.49 16.10 13.15
CA GLU A 187 -9.77 15.42 13.27
C GLU A 187 -9.64 13.99 12.73
N ASN A 188 -9.93 13.00 13.56
CA ASN A 188 -10.01 11.61 13.16
C ASN A 188 -11.48 11.19 13.13
N VAL A 189 -11.92 10.62 12.01
CA VAL A 189 -13.29 10.15 11.80
C VAL A 189 -13.27 8.64 11.72
N LEU A 190 -13.90 8.00 12.70
CA LEU A 190 -14.15 6.57 12.71
C LEU A 190 -15.51 6.28 12.11
N GLN A 191 -15.55 5.30 11.22
CA GLN A 191 -16.78 4.82 10.62
C GLN A 191 -17.10 3.41 11.11
N ILE A 192 -18.33 3.22 11.59
CA ILE A 192 -18.79 1.92 12.12
C ILE A 192 -20.22 1.62 11.65
N TYR A 193 -20.53 0.33 11.46
CA TYR A 193 -21.92 -0.11 11.35
C TYR A 193 -22.47 -0.53 12.71
N ALA A 194 -23.47 0.21 13.20
CA ALA A 194 -24.11 -0.07 14.47
C ALA A 194 -25.60 0.30 14.44
N ASP A 195 -26.38 -0.20 15.41
CA ASP A 195 -27.64 0.43 15.79
C ASP A 195 -27.37 1.65 16.69
N GLU A 196 -28.40 2.44 17.00
CA GLU A 196 -28.26 3.69 17.76
C GLU A 196 -27.64 3.46 19.15
N ALA A 197 -28.13 2.46 19.90
CA ALA A 197 -27.59 2.12 21.21
C ALA A 197 -26.16 1.57 21.15
N GLY A 198 -25.82 0.85 20.08
CA GLY A 198 -24.48 0.34 19.81
C GLY A 198 -23.48 1.47 19.49
N ALA A 199 -23.91 2.49 18.75
CA ALA A 199 -23.07 3.66 18.46
C ALA A 199 -22.73 4.44 19.74
N ASP A 200 -23.72 4.70 20.61
CA ASP A 200 -23.50 5.37 21.89
C ASP A 200 -22.57 4.56 22.81
N LYS A 201 -22.78 3.24 22.86
CA LYS A 201 -21.92 2.34 23.62
C LYS A 201 -20.48 2.34 23.09
N TYR A 202 -20.32 2.32 21.77
CA TYR A 202 -19.01 2.37 21.12
C TYR A 202 -18.27 3.66 21.50
N VAL A 203 -18.95 4.81 21.46
CA VAL A 203 -18.35 6.10 21.87
C VAL A 203 -17.93 6.10 23.33
N ALA A 204 -18.72 5.51 24.23
CA ALA A 204 -18.35 5.39 25.64
C ALA A 204 -17.11 4.52 25.87
N GLU A 205 -16.99 3.38 25.19
CA GLU A 205 -15.82 2.52 25.24
C GLU A 205 -14.59 3.18 24.60
N LEU A 206 -14.79 3.83 23.45
CA LEU A 206 -13.77 4.61 22.74
C LEU A 206 -13.16 5.70 23.65
N HIS A 207 -14.00 6.42 24.40
CA HIS A 207 -13.54 7.44 25.33
C HIS A 207 -12.65 6.88 26.46
N GLN A 208 -12.90 5.65 26.92
CA GLN A 208 -12.06 5.01 27.94
C GLN A 208 -10.73 4.55 27.35
N VAL A 209 -10.77 3.93 26.16
CA VAL A 209 -9.61 3.35 25.48
C VAL A 209 -8.63 4.43 25.02
N LEU A 210 -9.13 5.57 24.52
CA LEU A 210 -8.28 6.64 23.99
C LEU A 210 -7.78 7.62 25.05
N ALA A 211 -8.29 7.58 26.28
CA ALA A 211 -8.00 8.59 27.29
C ALA A 211 -6.50 8.71 27.59
N ASP A 212 -5.82 7.59 27.84
CA ASP A 212 -4.39 7.61 28.18
C ASP A 212 -3.54 8.04 26.98
N THR A 213 -3.90 7.60 25.77
CA THR A 213 -3.17 7.91 24.54
C THR A 213 -3.28 9.39 24.15
N LEU A 214 -4.49 9.93 24.10
CA LEU A 214 -4.73 11.29 23.58
C LEU A 214 -4.41 12.37 24.61
N THR A 215 -4.57 12.12 25.91
CA THR A 215 -4.27 13.10 26.97
C THR A 215 -2.78 13.45 27.02
N VAL A 216 -1.90 12.52 26.62
CA VAL A 216 -0.45 12.77 26.52
C VAL A 216 -0.13 13.74 25.37
N LEU A 217 -0.92 13.72 24.30
CA LEU A 217 -0.70 14.53 23.11
C LEU A 217 -1.30 15.93 23.24
N GLY A 218 -2.39 16.09 23.99
CA GLY A 218 -2.99 17.38 24.28
C GLY A 218 -4.46 17.32 24.69
N ARG A 219 -5.21 18.35 24.29
CA ARG A 219 -6.67 18.44 24.50
C ARG A 219 -7.37 17.71 23.38
N TRP A 220 -8.35 16.89 23.71
CA TRP A 220 -9.13 16.14 22.74
C TRP A 220 -10.60 16.10 23.13
N GLN A 221 -11.47 15.90 22.14
CA GLN A 221 -12.91 15.83 22.31
C GLN A 221 -13.49 14.84 21.30
N ILE A 222 -14.40 13.97 21.74
CA ILE A 222 -15.21 13.12 20.86
C ILE A 222 -16.59 13.75 20.76
N LEU A 223 -17.10 13.91 19.53
CA LEU A 223 -18.46 14.36 19.30
C LEU A 223 -19.46 13.21 19.37
N ASP A 224 -20.73 13.56 19.57
CA ASP A 224 -21.82 12.60 19.48
C ASP A 224 -21.80 11.90 18.10
N PRO A 225 -22.10 10.59 18.04
CA PRO A 225 -22.08 9.84 16.79
C PRO A 225 -23.13 10.41 15.83
N ALA A 226 -22.72 10.70 14.59
CA ALA A 226 -23.62 11.19 13.56
C ALA A 226 -23.87 10.10 12.53
N LEU A 227 -25.07 10.08 11.94
CA LEU A 227 -25.31 9.21 10.79
C LEU A 227 -24.50 9.72 9.60
N ALA A 228 -23.80 8.80 8.95
CA ALA A 228 -23.13 9.11 7.69
C ALA A 228 -24.16 9.58 6.65
N SER A 229 -23.73 10.46 5.74
CA SER A 229 -24.61 10.92 4.65
C SER A 229 -25.10 9.74 3.81
N GLU A 230 -26.27 9.86 3.18
CA GLU A 230 -26.80 8.80 2.30
C GLU A 230 -25.80 8.43 1.19
N HIS A 231 -25.04 9.40 0.70
CA HIS A 231 -24.00 9.20 -0.30
C HIS A 231 -22.83 8.38 0.26
N THR A 232 -22.30 8.76 1.44
CA THR A 232 -21.23 8.02 2.12
C THR A 232 -21.67 6.59 2.44
N ALA A 233 -22.89 6.41 2.95
CA ALA A 233 -23.44 5.11 3.29
C ALA A 233 -23.64 4.20 2.06
N ALA A 234 -24.10 4.76 0.93
CA ALA A 234 -24.24 4.02 -0.32
C ALA A 234 -22.88 3.60 -0.89
N PHE A 235 -21.90 4.52 -0.90
CA PHE A 235 -20.54 4.24 -1.36
C PHE A 235 -19.89 3.11 -0.56
N HIS A 236 -19.99 3.15 0.77
CA HIS A 236 -19.43 2.09 1.63
C HIS A 236 -20.12 0.75 1.46
N ALA A 237 -21.45 0.74 1.31
CA ALA A 237 -22.19 -0.51 1.13
C ALA A 237 -21.82 -1.25 -0.18
N GLU A 238 -21.45 -0.51 -1.23
CA GLU A 238 -21.05 -1.06 -2.54
C GLU A 238 -19.64 -1.68 -2.53
N HIS A 239 -18.72 -1.10 -1.74
CA HIS A 239 -17.29 -1.47 -1.74
C HIS A 239 -16.90 -2.40 -0.58
N ARG A 240 -17.84 -2.77 0.28
CA ARG A 240 -17.59 -3.66 1.42
C ARG A 240 -17.50 -5.12 0.96
N GLN A 241 -16.53 -5.86 1.50
CA GLN A 241 -16.37 -7.29 1.22
C GLN A 241 -17.52 -8.15 1.76
N GLU A 242 -18.12 -7.74 2.88
CA GLU A 242 -19.25 -8.41 3.53
C GLU A 242 -20.44 -7.46 3.65
N PRO A 243 -21.69 -7.91 3.47
CA PRO A 243 -22.84 -7.04 3.64
C PRO A 243 -22.94 -6.51 5.09
N PRO A 244 -23.40 -5.27 5.29
CA PRO A 244 -23.53 -4.71 6.63
C PRO A 244 -24.50 -5.55 7.48
N PRO A 245 -24.25 -5.69 8.80
CA PRO A 245 -25.11 -6.47 9.67
C PRO A 245 -26.58 -5.99 9.63
N PRO A 246 -27.58 -6.90 9.65
CA PRO A 246 -28.98 -6.51 9.57
C PRO A 246 -29.38 -5.55 10.69
N GLY A 247 -30.07 -4.46 10.35
CA GLY A 247 -30.55 -3.47 11.32
C GLY A 247 -29.52 -2.42 11.75
N THR A 248 -28.31 -2.45 11.17
CA THR A 248 -27.27 -1.43 11.43
C THR A 248 -27.28 -0.32 10.37
N ARG A 249 -26.73 0.83 10.73
CA ARG A 249 -26.49 1.98 9.84
C ARG A 249 -25.04 2.42 9.98
N LEU A 250 -24.52 3.10 8.96
CA LEU A 250 -23.18 3.67 9.01
C LEU A 250 -23.19 4.94 9.88
N TRP A 251 -22.38 4.94 10.93
CA TRP A 251 -22.17 6.06 11.83
C TRP A 251 -20.76 6.60 11.67
N GLU A 252 -20.63 7.92 11.76
CA GLU A 252 -19.37 8.66 11.81
C GLU A 252 -19.17 9.20 13.23
N ILE A 253 -18.01 8.88 13.81
CA ILE A 253 -17.60 9.33 15.13
C ILE A 253 -16.38 10.22 14.95
N PHE A 254 -16.50 11.47 15.39
CA PHE A 254 -15.49 12.50 15.17
C PHE A 254 -14.67 12.73 16.44
N ILE A 255 -13.34 12.65 16.30
CA ILE A 255 -12.38 12.84 17.37
C ILE A 255 -11.50 14.03 17.01
N GLY A 256 -11.69 15.16 17.70
CA GLY A 256 -10.84 16.33 17.57
C GLY A 256 -9.66 16.27 18.55
N LEU A 257 -8.48 16.68 18.12
CA LEU A 257 -7.26 16.80 18.92
C LEU A 257 -6.55 18.12 18.64
N ARG A 258 -6.15 18.81 19.70
CA ARG A 258 -5.22 19.94 19.71
C ARG A 258 -4.10 19.68 20.69
N GLY A 259 -2.87 19.78 20.21
CA GLY A 259 -1.70 19.55 21.04
C GLY A 259 -0.45 19.38 20.19
N THR A 260 0.53 18.65 20.68
CA THR A 260 1.79 18.43 19.96
C THR A 260 2.01 16.95 19.72
N GLY A 261 2.25 16.58 18.48
CA GLY A 261 2.45 15.19 18.10
C GLY A 261 2.75 15.07 16.62
N ASP A 262 2.60 13.86 16.09
CA ASP A 262 2.87 13.53 14.70
C ASP A 262 1.67 12.79 14.10
N HIS A 263 1.22 13.21 12.92
CA HIS A 263 0.04 12.66 12.24
C HIS A 263 0.16 11.17 11.96
N THR A 264 1.33 10.75 11.51
CA THR A 264 1.58 9.37 11.09
C THR A 264 1.61 8.45 12.30
N ILE A 265 2.31 8.89 13.36
CA ILE A 265 2.36 8.15 14.61
C ILE A 265 0.97 8.05 15.25
N LEU A 266 0.19 9.14 15.20
CA LEU A 266 -1.15 9.18 15.78
C LEU A 266 -2.12 8.21 15.09
N GLY A 267 -2.14 8.18 13.75
CA GLY A 267 -2.99 7.28 12.99
C GLY A 267 -2.73 5.81 13.36
N ASP A 268 -1.46 5.40 13.34
CA ASP A 268 -1.05 4.04 13.68
C ASP A 268 -1.34 3.68 15.15
N GLN A 269 -1.07 4.61 16.08
CA GLN A 269 -1.37 4.42 17.50
C GLN A 269 -2.88 4.20 17.73
N LEU A 270 -3.74 4.95 17.04
CA LEU A 270 -5.18 4.77 17.13
C LEU A 270 -5.60 3.39 16.62
N VAL A 271 -5.09 2.94 15.47
CA VAL A 271 -5.41 1.61 14.94
C VAL A 271 -5.01 0.51 15.94
N HIS A 272 -3.80 0.58 16.48
CA HIS A 272 -3.30 -0.42 17.44
C HIS A 272 -4.08 -0.42 18.75
N VAL A 273 -4.27 0.75 19.36
CA VAL A 273 -4.98 0.88 20.64
C VAL A 273 -6.43 0.39 20.53
N LEU A 274 -7.11 0.68 19.42
CA LEU A 274 -8.47 0.20 19.20
C LEU A 274 -8.52 -1.30 18.95
N SER A 275 -7.59 -1.83 18.13
CA SER A 275 -7.50 -3.27 17.86
C SER A 275 -7.21 -4.09 19.13
N ASP A 276 -6.27 -3.64 19.97
CA ASP A 276 -5.90 -4.29 21.22
C ASP A 276 -7.06 -4.28 22.24
N ALA A 277 -7.90 -3.25 22.19
CA ALA A 277 -9.13 -3.16 22.98
C ALA A 277 -10.31 -3.95 22.39
N GLY A 278 -10.16 -4.51 21.18
CA GLY A 278 -11.22 -5.22 20.45
C GLY A 278 -12.30 -4.31 19.86
N LEU A 279 -12.00 -3.01 19.70
CA LEU A 279 -12.89 -2.04 19.05
C LEU A 279 -12.64 -2.06 17.55
N HIS A 280 -13.59 -2.63 16.81
CA HIS A 280 -13.54 -2.71 15.35
C HIS A 280 -14.21 -1.51 14.69
N PHE A 281 -13.59 -1.02 13.61
CA PHE A 281 -14.14 0.02 12.75
C PHE A 281 -13.94 -0.35 11.28
N ASP A 282 -14.78 0.21 10.42
CA ASP A 282 -14.76 -0.03 8.97
C ASP A 282 -13.76 0.87 8.25
N GLN A 283 -13.66 2.13 8.69
CA GLN A 283 -12.67 3.07 8.17
C GLN A 283 -12.24 4.06 9.25
N LEU A 284 -10.98 4.48 9.18
CA LEU A 284 -10.44 5.62 9.91
C LEU A 284 -9.95 6.66 8.88
N ILE A 285 -10.42 7.89 9.02
CA ILE A 285 -10.07 9.01 8.14
C ILE A 285 -9.47 10.12 9.00
N SER A 286 -8.28 10.58 8.66
CA SER A 286 -7.64 11.72 9.33
C SER A 286 -7.74 12.98 8.48
N ARG A 287 -8.13 14.09 9.10
CA ARG A 287 -8.18 15.43 8.51
C ARG A 287 -7.30 16.37 9.31
N PHE A 288 -6.60 17.25 8.62
CA PHE A 288 -5.70 18.23 9.23
C PHE A 288 -6.11 19.65 8.88
N TYR A 289 -6.21 20.49 9.90
CA TYR A 289 -6.61 21.89 9.79
C TYR A 289 -5.52 22.79 10.38
N PRO A 290 -4.65 23.38 9.54
CA PRO A 290 -3.56 24.23 9.99
C PRO A 290 -4.04 25.49 10.71
N ALA A 291 -3.25 25.97 11.67
CA ALA A 291 -3.45 27.24 12.34
C ALA A 291 -3.67 28.42 11.36
N GLY A 292 -4.59 29.33 11.69
CA GLY A 292 -4.85 30.53 10.90
C GLY A 292 -5.70 30.34 9.63
N THR A 293 -6.21 29.14 9.36
CA THR A 293 -7.10 28.88 8.21
C THR A 293 -8.58 29.07 8.56
N GLU A 294 -9.39 29.47 7.57
CA GLU A 294 -10.86 29.57 7.73
C GLU A 294 -11.48 28.19 7.99
N ASP A 295 -10.94 27.14 7.37
CA ASP A 295 -11.40 25.76 7.54
C ASP A 295 -11.20 25.27 8.97
N ARG A 296 -10.05 25.58 9.60
CA ARG A 296 -9.82 25.33 11.03
C ARG A 296 -10.86 26.04 11.89
N ALA A 297 -11.10 27.33 11.64
CA ALA A 297 -12.09 28.10 12.40
C ALA A 297 -13.51 27.56 12.20
N HIS A 298 -13.81 26.95 11.05
CA HIS A 298 -15.06 26.24 10.82
C HIS A 298 -15.15 24.97 11.64
N ALA A 299 -14.14 24.10 11.55
CA ALA A 299 -14.09 22.82 12.25
C ALA A 299 -14.13 23.00 13.78
N LEU A 300 -13.37 23.96 14.33
CA LEU A 300 -13.32 24.23 15.77
C LEU A 300 -14.68 24.62 16.38
N ARG A 301 -15.63 25.18 15.60
CA ARG A 301 -16.97 25.47 16.12
C ARG A 301 -17.72 24.21 16.56
N ASN A 302 -17.35 23.06 16.03
CA ASN A 302 -17.93 21.78 16.42
C ASN A 302 -17.29 21.23 17.72
N TYR A 303 -16.11 21.73 18.11
CA TYR A 303 -15.34 21.25 19.25
C TYR A 303 -15.17 22.32 20.34
N PRO A 304 -16.22 22.60 21.14
CA PRO A 304 -16.17 23.65 22.15
C PRO A 304 -15.08 23.44 23.22
N ASP A 305 -14.69 22.19 23.50
CA ASP A 305 -13.69 21.88 24.52
C ASP A 305 -12.24 22.07 24.00
N LEU A 306 -12.10 22.32 22.70
CA LEU A 306 -10.82 22.56 22.02
C LEU A 306 -10.59 24.04 21.69
N ASP A 307 -11.56 24.91 21.95
CA ASP A 307 -11.43 26.35 21.75
C ASP A 307 -10.52 26.97 22.82
N ASN A 308 -9.61 27.86 22.43
CA ASN A 308 -8.71 28.55 23.35
C ASN A 308 -9.05 30.05 23.36
N PRO A 309 -9.29 30.69 24.52
CA PRO A 309 -9.54 32.13 24.58
C PRO A 309 -8.43 32.99 23.96
N ASP A 310 -7.20 32.49 23.87
CA ASP A 310 -6.04 33.18 23.29
C ASP A 310 -5.96 33.10 21.73
N ASP A 311 -6.85 32.34 21.08
CA ASP A 311 -6.90 32.20 19.61
C ASP A 311 -7.72 33.30 18.89
N ARG A 312 -8.17 34.33 19.63
CA ARG A 312 -9.01 35.46 19.12
C ARG A 312 -8.23 36.74 18.86
#